data_AF-A0A6P5H410-F1
#
_entry.id   AF-A0A6P5H410-F1
#
_cell.length_a   1.000
_cell.length_b   1.000
_cell.length_c   1.000
_cell.angle_alpha   90.00
_cell.angle_beta   90.00
_cell.angle_gamma   90.00
#
_symmetry.space_group_name_H-M   'P 1'
#
loop_
_entity.id
_entity.type
_entity.pdbx_description
1 polymer ?
#
loop_
_entity_poly.entity_id
_entity_poly.type
_entity_poly.pdbx_seq_one_letter_code
_entity_poly.pdbx_strand_id
1 'polypeptide(L)'
;MSPSPPPTALLVLLLLVFVAVVCKETTHASALNAANTMGVSPQKLERIQKYLEKINKPAVKSIKSPDGDIIDCVLMDKQLALDDPLLKNHKIQRVAPKWPASRSDDAGNQQPRNGATRRALQAWNVVDNCPDGTVSVRRTTVEDVLRAGSLSRFGKKNVHNQLAATAVEHEYAFAGVGQQAYGTKTIVNVWNPSVRNNSEFSLSQLWLAAGTYGLDHNTIEVGWQVYPGMYGDSNTRLFIYWTRDAYNTTGCYNLVCPGFVQTNSQVVLGGPIAPVSTYNGNQIEITLRVRKDPNTGDWWLIYDNIAVGYWPSAIFTHLKSYATSVQWGGEIVNTLGSGQRTTTQMGSGQFAKEGYQKASYFRNVEVINTTSYLVPPQSVYTSATYPNCYDIQTSSSDPSWGFYFFYGGPGRNPQCP
;
A
#
# COMPACT_ATOMS: atom_id res chain seq x y z
N MET A 1 10.39 45.37 36.33
CA MET A 1 9.12 44.68 36.65
C MET A 1 8.52 44.24 35.33
N SER A 2 8.57 42.93 35.03
CA SER A 2 7.95 42.40 33.82
C SER A 2 6.43 42.44 33.99
N PRO A 3 5.65 42.90 33.00
CA PRO A 3 4.20 42.98 33.12
C PRO A 3 3.62 41.57 33.24
N SER A 4 2.70 41.39 34.19
CA SER A 4 1.91 40.18 34.32
C SER A 4 1.11 39.95 33.02
N PRO A 5 1.05 38.71 32.52
CA PRO A 5 0.30 38.42 31.31
C PRO A 5 -1.19 38.75 31.53
N PRO A 6 -1.89 39.23 30.50
CA PRO A 6 -3.31 39.57 30.61
C PRO A 6 -4.12 38.33 31.02
N PRO A 7 -5.18 38.46 31.83
CA PRO A 7 -5.96 37.34 32.37
C PRO A 7 -6.47 36.36 31.30
N THR A 8 -6.72 36.87 30.09
CA THR A 8 -7.13 36.10 28.91
C THR A 8 -6.07 35.11 28.42
N ALA A 9 -4.78 35.46 28.49
CA ALA A 9 -3.69 34.59 28.07
C ALA A 9 -3.53 33.39 29.02
N LEU A 10 -3.73 33.61 30.33
CA LEU A 10 -3.68 32.55 31.34
C LEU A 10 -4.86 31.57 31.19
N LEU A 11 -6.05 32.09 30.89
CA LEU A 11 -7.24 31.27 30.66
C LEU A 11 -7.11 30.38 29.42
N VAL A 12 -6.55 30.93 28.33
CA VAL A 12 -6.26 30.18 27.10
C VAL A 12 -5.21 29.10 27.37
N LEU A 13 -4.17 29.40 28.13
CA LEU A 13 -3.14 28.42 28.51
C LEU A 13 -3.73 27.27 29.34
N LEU A 14 -4.57 27.59 30.33
CA LEU A 14 -5.25 26.59 31.16
C LEU A 14 -6.22 25.73 30.35
N LEU A 15 -6.95 26.32 29.40
CA LEU A 15 -7.81 25.59 28.45
C LEU A 15 -6.99 24.66 27.55
N LEU A 16 -5.85 25.12 27.02
CA LEU A 16 -4.96 24.28 26.21
C LEU A 16 -4.37 23.12 27.02
N VAL A 17 -3.96 23.37 28.27
CA VAL A 17 -3.48 22.32 29.18
C VAL A 17 -4.60 21.34 29.52
N PHE A 18 -5.80 21.83 29.81
CA PHE A 18 -6.96 20.99 30.12
C PHE A 18 -7.36 20.12 28.92
N VAL A 19 -7.44 20.69 27.72
CA VAL A 19 -7.71 19.93 26.48
C VAL A 19 -6.61 18.90 26.23
N ALA A 20 -5.33 19.25 26.43
CA ALA A 20 -4.23 18.30 26.30
C ALA A 20 -4.33 17.15 27.31
N VAL A 21 -4.70 17.44 28.56
CA VAL A 21 -4.92 16.43 29.61
C VAL A 21 -6.10 15.52 29.26
N VAL A 22 -7.24 16.07 28.85
CA VAL A 22 -8.44 15.30 28.47
C VAL A 22 -8.21 14.45 27.21
N CYS A 23 -7.51 14.97 26.20
CA CYS A 23 -7.10 14.19 25.02
C CYS A 23 -6.13 13.05 25.40
N LYS A 24 -5.26 13.29 26.38
CA LYS A 24 -4.35 12.25 26.90
C LYS A 24 -5.11 11.19 27.70
N GLU A 25 -6.08 11.57 28.53
CA GLU A 25 -6.89 10.60 29.30
C GLU A 25 -7.78 9.72 28.42
N THR A 26 -8.42 10.28 27.39
CA THR A 26 -9.28 9.51 26.46
C THR A 26 -8.50 8.51 25.62
N THR A 27 -7.30 8.88 25.16
CA THR A 27 -6.39 7.96 24.45
C THR A 27 -5.85 6.88 25.38
N HIS A 28 -5.51 7.22 26.63
CA HIS A 28 -5.14 6.24 27.66
C HIS A 28 -6.28 5.26 27.98
N ALA A 29 -7.53 5.73 28.11
CA ALA A 29 -8.68 4.87 28.43
C ALA A 29 -9.00 3.85 27.32
N SER A 30 -8.93 4.27 26.04
CA SER A 30 -9.08 3.36 24.90
C SER A 30 -7.99 2.29 24.87
N ALA A 31 -6.73 2.70 25.10
CA ALA A 31 -5.60 1.79 25.15
C ALA A 31 -5.68 0.80 26.33
N LEU A 32 -6.16 1.24 27.49
CA LEU A 32 -6.32 0.40 28.69
C LEU A 32 -7.43 -0.64 28.48
N ASN A 33 -8.56 -0.24 27.86
CA ASN A 33 -9.65 -1.16 27.56
C ASN A 33 -9.19 -2.26 26.60
N ALA A 34 -8.54 -1.92 25.48
CA ALA A 34 -8.00 -2.91 24.56
C ALA A 34 -6.94 -3.83 25.20
N ALA A 35 -6.04 -3.26 26.01
CA ALA A 35 -5.02 -4.03 26.73
C ALA A 35 -5.63 -5.02 27.74
N ASN A 36 -6.66 -4.60 28.49
CA ASN A 36 -7.37 -5.45 29.43
C ASN A 36 -8.14 -6.57 28.72
N THR A 37 -8.82 -6.26 27.61
CA THR A 37 -9.53 -7.28 26.81
C THR A 37 -8.57 -8.31 26.21
N MET A 38 -7.33 -7.92 25.90
CA MET A 38 -6.31 -8.79 25.29
C MET A 38 -5.31 -9.39 26.29
N GLY A 39 -5.49 -9.20 27.61
CA GLY A 39 -4.61 -9.76 28.64
C GLY A 39 -3.16 -9.25 28.56
N VAL A 40 -2.96 -8.01 28.14
CA VAL A 40 -1.63 -7.42 27.90
C VAL A 40 -1.05 -6.87 29.20
N SER A 41 0.19 -7.24 29.52
CA SER A 41 0.84 -6.71 30.73
C SER A 41 1.06 -5.19 30.64
N PRO A 42 0.99 -4.45 31.77
CA PRO A 42 1.20 -3.00 31.78
C PRO A 42 2.55 -2.58 31.14
N GLN A 43 3.60 -3.36 31.37
CA GLN A 43 4.93 -3.13 30.79
C GLN A 43 4.93 -3.26 29.26
N LYS A 44 4.19 -4.23 28.72
CA LYS A 44 4.04 -4.40 27.26
C LYS A 44 3.25 -3.25 26.67
N LEU A 45 2.18 -2.80 27.34
CA LEU A 45 1.40 -1.65 26.90
C LEU A 45 2.22 -0.36 26.86
N GLU A 46 3.03 -0.09 27.90
CA GLU A 46 3.90 1.09 27.94
C GLU A 46 4.92 1.10 26.78
N ARG A 47 5.49 -0.07 26.46
CA ARG A 47 6.39 -0.22 25.29
C ARG A 47 5.68 0.07 23.97
N ILE A 48 4.43 -0.39 23.83
CA ILE A 48 3.61 -0.12 22.64
C ILE A 48 3.29 1.37 22.54
N GLN A 49 2.91 2.01 23.64
CA GLN A 49 2.62 3.45 23.67
C GLN A 49 3.84 4.28 23.25
N LYS A 50 5.02 4.02 23.84
CA LYS A 50 6.28 4.67 23.44
C LYS A 50 6.62 4.48 21.96
N TYR A 51 6.34 3.29 21.42
CA TYR A 51 6.51 3.02 20.00
C TYR A 51 5.55 3.85 19.14
N LEU A 52 4.26 3.90 19.51
CA LEU A 52 3.24 4.67 18.80
C LEU A 52 3.52 6.18 18.85
N GLU A 53 3.97 6.72 19.97
CA GLU A 53 4.40 8.12 20.09
C GLU A 53 5.52 8.49 19.12
N LYS A 54 6.36 7.51 18.75
CA LYS A 54 7.44 7.71 17.78
C LYS A 54 6.94 7.71 16.34
N ILE A 55 6.07 6.74 15.98
CA ILE A 55 5.64 6.55 14.59
C ILE A 55 4.45 7.43 14.19
N ASN A 56 3.51 7.69 15.11
CA ASN A 56 2.39 8.60 14.89
C ASN A 56 2.86 10.03 15.14
N LYS A 57 3.17 10.73 14.06
CA LYS A 57 3.66 12.10 14.13
C LYS A 57 2.56 13.06 14.63
N PRO A 58 2.93 14.16 15.32
CA PRO A 58 1.97 15.13 15.80
C PRO A 58 1.06 15.63 14.68
N ALA A 59 -0.24 15.43 14.86
CA ALA A 59 -1.25 15.88 13.91
C ALA A 59 -1.65 17.33 14.22
N VAL A 60 -1.80 18.16 13.17
CA VAL A 60 -2.41 19.49 13.31
C VAL A 60 -3.94 19.42 13.30
N LYS A 61 -4.48 18.31 12.78
CA LYS A 61 -5.91 17.99 12.71
C LYS A 61 -6.06 16.47 12.62
N SER A 62 -7.07 15.92 13.28
CA SER A 62 -7.47 14.52 13.12
C SER A 62 -8.90 14.44 12.61
N ILE A 63 -9.15 13.55 11.66
CA ILE A 63 -10.45 13.34 11.03
C ILE A 63 -10.87 11.89 11.34
N LYS A 64 -12.08 11.71 11.88
CA LYS A 64 -12.64 10.37 12.06
C LYS A 64 -13.37 9.96 10.78
N SER A 65 -12.87 8.94 10.10
CA SER A 65 -13.47 8.39 8.89
C SER A 65 -14.73 7.58 9.23
N PRO A 66 -15.73 7.47 8.32
CA PRO A 66 -16.92 6.65 8.55
C PRO A 66 -16.61 5.15 8.72
N ASP A 67 -15.48 4.69 8.19
CA ASP A 67 -14.97 3.32 8.32
C ASP A 67 -14.30 3.03 9.67
N GLY A 68 -14.18 4.03 10.55
CA GLY A 68 -13.59 3.90 11.88
C GLY A 68 -12.11 4.28 11.96
N ASP A 69 -11.41 4.46 10.84
CA ASP A 69 -10.04 4.95 10.85
C ASP A 69 -9.96 6.40 11.36
N ILE A 70 -8.85 6.73 12.02
CA ILE A 70 -8.49 8.12 12.34
C ILE A 70 -7.41 8.55 11.34
N ILE A 71 -7.68 9.62 10.61
CA ILE A 71 -6.77 10.22 9.66
C ILE A 71 -6.13 11.44 10.29
N ASP A 72 -4.81 11.39 10.49
CA ASP A 72 -4.00 12.47 11.00
C ASP A 72 -3.41 13.32 9.88
N CYS A 73 -3.70 14.61 9.94
CA CYS A 73 -3.07 15.61 9.08
C CYS A 73 -1.75 16.00 9.71
N VAL A 74 -0.64 15.50 9.17
CA VAL A 74 0.72 15.73 9.68
C VAL A 74 1.39 16.77 8.80
N LEU A 75 2.10 17.74 9.41
CA LEU A 75 2.91 18.68 8.63
C LEU A 75 3.89 17.93 7.71
N MET A 76 3.97 18.35 6.45
CA MET A 76 4.72 17.63 5.43
C MET A 76 6.22 17.49 5.78
N ASP A 77 6.81 18.45 6.48
CA ASP A 77 8.21 18.43 6.95
C ASP A 77 8.41 17.70 8.28
N LYS A 78 7.33 17.17 8.89
CA LYS A 78 7.35 16.40 10.15
C LYS A 78 6.91 14.95 9.97
N GLN A 79 6.62 14.52 8.74
CA GLN A 79 6.19 13.15 8.44
C GLN A 79 7.28 12.12 8.77
N LEU A 80 6.86 10.88 9.10
CA LEU A 80 7.75 9.80 9.53
C LEU A 80 8.83 9.46 8.50
N ALA A 81 8.57 9.69 7.20
CA ALA A 81 9.52 9.47 6.13
C ALA A 81 10.92 10.04 6.43
N LEU A 82 10.97 11.23 7.02
CA LEU A 82 12.19 12.02 7.24
C LEU A 82 12.99 11.59 8.47
N ASP A 83 12.48 10.64 9.26
CA ASP A 83 13.23 10.00 10.34
C ASP A 83 14.25 8.97 9.80
N ASP A 84 14.20 8.63 8.50
CA ASP A 84 15.21 7.77 7.89
C ASP A 84 16.58 8.48 7.93
N PRO A 85 17.64 7.85 8.47
CA PRO A 85 18.96 8.46 8.54
C PRO A 85 19.50 8.96 7.19
N LEU A 86 19.12 8.32 6.08
CA LEU A 86 19.55 8.68 4.73
C LEU A 86 18.77 9.85 4.15
N LEU A 87 17.66 10.22 4.78
CA LEU A 87 16.81 11.35 4.40
C LEU A 87 17.00 12.55 5.32
N LYS A 88 18.05 12.54 6.14
CA LYS A 88 18.43 13.70 6.95
C LYS A 88 18.71 14.90 6.02
N ASN A 89 17.96 15.98 6.22
CA ASN A 89 17.97 17.19 5.38
C ASN A 89 17.43 16.99 3.95
N HIS A 90 16.68 15.92 3.69
CA HIS A 90 16.05 15.71 2.38
C HIS A 90 15.14 16.88 2.02
N LYS A 91 15.34 17.45 0.82
CA LYS A 91 14.48 18.52 0.31
C LYS A 91 13.24 17.90 -0.32
N ILE A 92 12.08 18.14 0.27
CA ILE A 92 10.82 17.60 -0.23
C ILE A 92 10.51 18.15 -1.64
N GLN A 93 10.27 17.24 -2.57
CA GLN A 93 9.81 17.59 -3.90
C GLN A 93 8.30 17.85 -3.88
N ARG A 94 7.86 18.91 -4.55
CA ARG A 94 6.42 19.29 -4.58
C ARG A 94 5.74 18.98 -5.91
N VAL A 95 6.51 18.68 -6.95
CA VAL A 95 6.00 18.50 -8.32
C VAL A 95 6.50 17.16 -8.83
N ALA A 96 5.55 16.28 -9.16
CA ALA A 96 5.86 15.01 -9.78
C ALA A 96 6.38 15.20 -11.22
N PRO A 97 7.23 14.29 -11.74
CA PRO A 97 7.70 14.34 -13.11
C PRO A 97 6.52 14.23 -14.09
N LYS A 98 6.64 14.90 -15.24
CA LYS A 98 5.69 14.72 -16.34
C LYS A 98 5.66 13.25 -16.75
N TRP A 99 4.47 12.71 -16.99
CA TRP A 99 4.30 11.36 -17.53
C TRP A 99 4.86 11.31 -18.97
N PRO A 100 5.54 10.23 -19.40
CA PRO A 100 6.16 10.20 -20.72
C PRO A 100 5.11 10.05 -21.80
N ALA A 101 5.47 10.45 -23.02
CA ALA A 101 4.63 10.19 -24.18
C ALA A 101 4.48 8.67 -24.39
N SER A 102 3.29 8.26 -24.82
CA SER A 102 3.07 6.91 -25.29
C SER A 102 3.57 6.77 -26.73
N ARG A 103 4.24 5.65 -27.04
CA ARG A 103 4.59 5.28 -28.43
C ARG A 103 3.54 4.39 -29.09
N SER A 104 2.55 3.91 -28.34
CA SER A 104 1.44 3.17 -28.91
C SER A 104 0.42 4.14 -29.49
N ASP A 105 0.33 4.21 -30.81
CA ASP A 105 -0.76 4.91 -31.52
C ASP A 105 -2.13 4.22 -31.27
N ASP A 106 -2.11 2.98 -30.76
CA ASP A 106 -3.28 2.09 -30.57
C ASP A 106 -3.74 1.91 -29.12
N ALA A 107 -3.00 2.38 -28.11
CA ALA A 107 -3.48 2.29 -26.73
C ALA A 107 -4.56 3.35 -26.55
N GLY A 108 -5.82 2.94 -26.72
CA GLY A 108 -6.99 3.79 -26.64
C GLY A 108 -6.79 4.90 -25.63
N ASN A 109 -6.78 6.14 -26.13
CA ASN A 109 -6.61 7.37 -25.37
C ASN A 109 -7.85 7.65 -24.50
N GLN A 110 -8.48 6.60 -23.98
CA GLN A 110 -9.49 6.70 -22.96
C GLN A 110 -8.77 7.12 -21.69
N GLN A 111 -8.81 8.42 -21.46
CA GLN A 111 -8.83 8.96 -20.11
C GLN A 111 -9.70 8.04 -19.24
N PRO A 112 -9.34 7.78 -17.97
CA PRO A 112 -10.23 7.12 -17.02
C PRO A 112 -11.63 7.70 -17.20
N ARG A 113 -12.65 6.85 -17.39
CA ARG A 113 -14.01 7.25 -17.80
C ARG A 113 -14.39 8.58 -17.14
N ASN A 114 -14.51 9.64 -17.93
CA ASN A 114 -14.90 10.96 -17.44
C ASN A 114 -16.31 10.89 -16.87
N GLY A 115 -16.45 11.14 -15.57
CA GLY A 115 -17.75 11.32 -14.92
C GLY A 115 -17.66 11.30 -13.39
N ALA A 116 -17.27 12.44 -12.79
CA ALA A 116 -17.36 12.76 -11.35
C ALA A 116 -16.59 11.82 -10.38
N THR A 117 -15.37 12.10 -9.94
CA THR A 117 -14.94 13.23 -9.09
C THR A 117 -13.43 13.13 -8.87
N ARG A 118 -12.76 14.27 -8.67
CA ARG A 118 -11.31 14.41 -8.41
C ARG A 118 -10.90 13.94 -7.00
N ARG A 119 -11.37 12.78 -6.55
CA ARG A 119 -11.10 12.28 -5.19
C ARG A 119 -10.67 10.83 -5.25
N ALA A 120 -9.75 10.46 -4.37
CA ALA A 120 -9.43 9.06 -4.15
C ALA A 120 -10.71 8.33 -3.75
N LEU A 121 -10.81 7.06 -4.11
CA LEU A 121 -11.98 6.23 -3.79
C LEU A 121 -11.97 5.82 -2.31
N GLN A 122 -11.97 6.78 -1.39
CA GLN A 122 -11.87 6.52 0.05
C GLN A 122 -12.95 7.30 0.82
N ALA A 123 -13.61 6.63 1.76
CA ALA A 123 -14.78 7.15 2.48
C ALA A 123 -14.48 8.45 3.26
N TRP A 124 -13.26 8.60 3.79
CA TRP A 124 -12.88 9.81 4.52
C TRP A 124 -12.91 11.08 3.66
N ASN A 125 -12.72 10.97 2.34
CA ASN A 125 -12.70 12.11 1.43
C ASN A 125 -14.05 12.83 1.30
N VAL A 126 -15.16 12.24 1.76
CA VAL A 126 -16.47 12.92 1.82
C VAL A 126 -16.70 13.65 3.14
N VAL A 127 -15.93 13.34 4.19
CA VAL A 127 -16.09 13.92 5.53
C VAL A 127 -15.39 15.27 5.63
N ASP A 128 -14.09 15.31 5.33
CA ASP A 128 -13.27 16.50 5.50
C ASP A 128 -11.95 16.38 4.71
N ASN A 129 -11.16 17.44 4.66
CA ASN A 129 -9.83 17.46 4.06
C ASN A 129 -8.77 17.91 5.07
N CYS A 130 -7.55 17.47 4.82
CA CYS A 130 -6.37 17.94 5.54
C CYS A 130 -5.94 19.34 5.04
N PRO A 131 -5.51 20.25 5.93
CA PRO A 131 -5.07 21.60 5.55
C PRO A 131 -3.88 21.59 4.58
N ASP A 132 -3.72 22.67 3.82
CA ASP A 132 -2.56 22.86 2.95
C ASP A 132 -1.24 22.77 3.72
N GLY A 133 -0.23 22.16 3.11
CA GLY A 133 1.07 21.93 3.75
C GLY A 133 1.13 20.70 4.67
N THR A 134 0.05 19.92 4.74
CA THR A 134 0.01 18.65 5.48
C THR A 134 -0.10 17.44 4.55
N VAL A 135 0.08 16.25 5.10
CA VAL A 135 -0.16 14.94 4.46
C VAL A 135 -1.14 14.15 5.32
N SER A 136 -1.98 13.34 4.68
CA SER A 136 -3.00 12.52 5.34
C SER A 136 -2.46 11.14 5.67
N VAL A 137 -2.35 10.82 6.96
CA VAL A 137 -1.75 9.58 7.48
C VAL A 137 -2.77 8.82 8.32
N ARG A 138 -2.97 7.52 8.06
CA ARG A 138 -3.78 6.68 8.96
C ARG A 138 -3.04 6.52 10.28
N ARG A 139 -3.70 6.87 11.39
CA ARG A 139 -3.15 6.65 12.74
C ARG A 139 -3.00 5.16 13.01
N THR A 140 -1.83 4.76 13.49
CA THR A 140 -1.59 3.40 13.99
C THR A 140 -2.10 3.30 15.42
N THR A 141 -2.86 2.25 15.75
CA THR A 141 -3.43 2.06 17.09
C THR A 141 -2.70 0.99 17.90
N VAL A 142 -3.05 0.86 19.19
CA VAL A 142 -2.53 -0.21 20.06
C VAL A 142 -2.98 -1.57 19.53
N GLU A 143 -4.22 -1.66 19.06
CA GLU A 143 -4.82 -2.88 18.51
C GLU A 143 -4.09 -3.33 17.23
N ASP A 144 -3.71 -2.38 16.36
CA ASP A 144 -2.89 -2.66 15.18
C ASP A 144 -1.58 -3.38 15.56
N VAL A 145 -0.88 -2.85 16.56
CA VAL A 145 0.40 -3.42 17.02
C VAL A 145 0.20 -4.76 17.72
N LEU A 146 -0.86 -4.91 18.52
CA LEU A 146 -1.17 -6.14 19.23
C LEU A 146 -1.50 -7.30 18.27
N ARG A 147 -2.22 -7.04 17.17
CA ARG A 147 -2.52 -8.06 16.15
C ARG A 147 -1.27 -8.61 15.46
N ALA A 148 -0.26 -7.76 15.21
CA ALA A 148 1.01 -8.21 14.63
C ALA A 148 1.84 -9.10 15.57
N GLY A 149 1.51 -9.14 16.87
CA GLY A 149 2.14 -10.01 17.87
C GLY A 149 3.58 -9.63 18.26
N SER A 150 4.26 -8.76 17.52
CA SER A 150 5.59 -8.24 17.84
C SER A 150 5.80 -6.81 17.38
N LEU A 151 6.34 -5.97 18.27
CA LEU A 151 6.76 -4.60 17.97
C LEU A 151 7.85 -4.54 16.89
N SER A 152 8.82 -5.46 16.93
CA SER A 152 9.93 -5.45 15.97
C SER A 152 9.53 -5.88 14.57
N ARG A 153 8.38 -6.57 14.44
CA ARG A 153 7.85 -7.07 13.18
C ARG A 153 6.64 -6.29 12.66
N PHE A 154 6.11 -5.34 13.45
CA PHE A 154 4.94 -4.57 13.03
C PHE A 154 5.21 -3.87 11.69
N GLY A 155 4.33 -4.11 10.71
CA GLY A 155 4.44 -3.57 9.37
C GLY A 155 5.46 -4.26 8.46
N LYS A 156 6.30 -5.18 8.95
CA LYS A 156 7.32 -5.87 8.12
C LYS A 156 6.78 -7.18 7.55
N LYS A 157 7.19 -7.55 6.33
CA LYS A 157 7.00 -8.92 5.82
C LYS A 157 7.90 -9.89 6.59
N ASN A 158 7.44 -11.12 6.80
CA ASN A 158 8.25 -12.14 7.46
C ASN A 158 9.32 -12.64 6.48
N VAL A 159 10.59 -12.56 6.85
CA VAL A 159 11.68 -13.21 6.12
C VAL A 159 11.62 -14.70 6.41
N HIS A 160 11.44 -15.53 5.39
CA HIS A 160 11.42 -16.98 5.56
C HIS A 160 12.78 -17.48 6.04
N ASN A 161 12.87 -17.89 7.30
CA ASN A 161 13.82 -18.93 7.69
C ASN A 161 13.21 -20.27 7.28
N GLN A 162 13.83 -20.94 6.31
CA GLN A 162 13.43 -22.26 5.76
C GLN A 162 13.42 -23.41 6.80
N LEU A 163 13.52 -23.13 8.10
CA LEU A 163 13.78 -24.11 9.17
C LEU A 163 12.55 -24.42 10.04
N ALA A 164 11.37 -23.87 9.78
CA ALA A 164 10.16 -24.19 10.55
C ALA A 164 9.17 -25.02 9.73
N ALA A 165 8.82 -26.21 10.24
CA ALA A 165 7.84 -27.15 9.67
C ALA A 165 6.38 -26.63 9.60
N THR A 166 6.16 -25.36 9.94
CA THR A 166 4.90 -24.61 9.76
C THR A 166 5.15 -23.51 8.72
N ALA A 167 5.41 -23.90 7.47
CA ALA A 167 5.74 -22.96 6.41
C ALA A 167 4.49 -22.16 6.03
N VAL A 168 4.49 -20.87 6.35
CA VAL A 168 3.65 -19.87 5.69
C VAL A 168 4.10 -19.83 4.23
N GLU A 169 3.22 -20.17 3.29
CA GLU A 169 3.51 -20.22 1.87
C GLU A 169 2.90 -19.01 1.16
N HIS A 170 3.68 -18.29 0.37
CA HIS A 170 3.17 -17.26 -0.52
C HIS A 170 2.83 -17.91 -1.87
N GLU A 171 1.57 -17.77 -2.30
CA GLU A 171 1.10 -18.32 -3.57
C GLU A 171 0.76 -17.17 -4.54
N TYR A 172 1.16 -17.29 -5.80
CA TYR A 172 1.11 -16.21 -6.77
C TYR A 172 0.36 -16.60 -8.04
N ALA A 173 -0.18 -15.59 -8.74
CA ALA A 173 -0.53 -15.64 -10.16
C ALA A 173 -0.23 -14.27 -10.79
N PHE A 174 0.81 -14.20 -11.62
CA PHE A 174 1.34 -12.92 -12.10
C PHE A 174 1.95 -12.99 -13.50
N ALA A 175 2.00 -11.85 -14.16
CA ALA A 175 2.73 -11.60 -15.39
C ALA A 175 3.94 -10.70 -15.11
N GLY A 176 5.02 -10.85 -15.88
CA GLY A 176 6.22 -10.05 -15.68
C GLY A 176 7.09 -9.90 -16.91
N VAL A 177 8.01 -8.94 -16.84
CA VAL A 177 9.08 -8.72 -17.82
C VAL A 177 10.42 -8.55 -17.11
N GLY A 178 11.43 -9.23 -17.63
CA GLY A 178 12.83 -9.09 -17.18
C GLY A 178 13.56 -8.11 -18.09
N GLN A 179 13.47 -6.82 -17.80
CA GLN A 179 14.12 -5.77 -18.58
C GLN A 179 14.47 -4.57 -17.71
N GLN A 180 15.39 -3.74 -18.21
CA GLN A 180 15.63 -2.42 -17.65
C GLN A 180 14.38 -1.54 -17.81
N ALA A 181 13.88 -1.03 -16.69
CA ALA A 181 12.69 -0.19 -16.65
C ALA A 181 12.83 0.99 -15.68
N TYR A 182 12.22 2.10 -16.06
CA TYR A 182 12.18 3.36 -15.28
C TYR A 182 10.79 3.65 -14.71
N GLY A 183 9.90 2.66 -14.76
CA GLY A 183 8.56 2.77 -14.26
C GLY A 183 7.56 1.88 -14.99
N THR A 184 6.33 1.92 -14.53
CA THR A 184 5.21 1.18 -15.10
C THR A 184 3.90 1.92 -14.86
N LYS A 185 2.93 1.65 -15.73
CA LYS A 185 1.53 2.03 -15.60
C LYS A 185 0.67 0.80 -15.76
N THR A 186 -0.40 0.71 -15.00
CA THR A 186 -1.48 -0.23 -15.24
C THR A 186 -2.80 0.30 -14.72
N ILE A 187 -3.90 -0.17 -15.29
CA ILE A 187 -5.23 -0.10 -14.71
C ILE A 187 -5.51 -1.46 -14.08
N VAL A 188 -6.02 -1.49 -12.86
CA VAL A 188 -6.37 -2.71 -12.14
C VAL A 188 -7.77 -2.57 -11.55
N ASN A 189 -8.59 -3.62 -11.66
CA ASN A 189 -9.88 -3.62 -10.99
C ASN A 189 -9.76 -4.02 -9.52
N VAL A 190 -10.62 -3.43 -8.69
CA VAL A 190 -10.59 -3.58 -7.23
C VAL A 190 -11.67 -4.57 -6.81
N TRP A 191 -11.29 -5.57 -6.02
CA TRP A 191 -12.20 -6.58 -5.46
C TRP A 191 -11.99 -6.70 -3.96
N ASN A 192 -12.98 -7.27 -3.28
CA ASN A 192 -12.87 -7.62 -1.86
C ASN A 192 -12.85 -9.15 -1.67
N PRO A 193 -11.72 -9.83 -1.96
CA PRO A 193 -11.61 -11.28 -1.78
C PRO A 193 -11.81 -11.69 -0.33
N SER A 194 -12.46 -12.83 -0.14
CA SER A 194 -12.53 -13.47 1.17
C SER A 194 -11.17 -14.07 1.55
N VAL A 195 -10.69 -13.75 2.75
CA VAL A 195 -9.50 -14.35 3.34
C VAL A 195 -9.91 -15.31 4.45
N ARG A 196 -9.24 -16.45 4.55
CA ARG A 196 -9.61 -17.55 5.45
C ARG A 196 -9.55 -17.15 6.92
N ASN A 197 -8.53 -16.41 7.31
CA ASN A 197 -8.28 -16.01 8.69
C ASN A 197 -7.42 -14.74 8.76
N ASN A 198 -7.27 -14.17 9.95
CA ASN A 198 -6.59 -12.89 10.15
C ASN A 198 -5.07 -12.94 9.90
N SER A 199 -4.46 -14.12 9.85
CA SER A 199 -3.03 -14.28 9.56
C SER A 199 -2.74 -14.38 8.07
N GLU A 200 -3.77 -14.54 7.22
CA GLU A 200 -3.67 -14.56 5.77
C GLU A 200 -4.01 -13.19 5.17
N PHE A 201 -3.58 -12.99 3.93
CA PHE A 201 -3.95 -11.85 3.11
C PHE A 201 -4.18 -12.28 1.67
N SER A 202 -4.84 -11.39 0.93
CA SER A 202 -4.92 -11.44 -0.53
C SER A 202 -4.68 -10.05 -1.08
N LEU A 203 -3.80 -9.93 -2.09
CA LEU A 203 -3.44 -8.66 -2.67
C LEU A 203 -3.36 -8.72 -4.19
N SER A 204 -3.49 -7.55 -4.80
CA SER A 204 -3.29 -7.28 -6.22
C SER A 204 -2.34 -6.11 -6.34
N GLN A 205 -1.23 -6.30 -7.06
CA GLN A 205 -0.14 -5.32 -7.05
C GLN A 205 0.61 -5.25 -8.37
N LEU A 206 1.24 -4.10 -8.58
CA LEU A 206 2.44 -3.99 -9.38
C LEU A 206 3.66 -3.99 -8.46
N TRP A 207 4.77 -4.55 -8.92
CA TRP A 207 6.05 -4.40 -8.22
C TRP A 207 7.24 -4.27 -9.15
N LEU A 208 8.13 -3.36 -8.79
CA LEU A 208 9.39 -3.05 -9.47
C LEU A 208 10.52 -3.61 -8.62
N ALA A 209 11.43 -4.36 -9.25
CA ALA A 209 12.51 -5.04 -8.53
C ALA A 209 13.87 -4.86 -9.19
N ALA A 210 14.92 -4.83 -8.37
CA ALA A 210 16.32 -4.86 -8.79
C ALA A 210 17.21 -5.54 -7.74
N GLY A 211 18.35 -6.10 -8.15
CA GLY A 211 19.24 -6.88 -7.26
C GLY A 211 18.80 -8.33 -7.09
N THR A 212 19.49 -9.07 -6.22
CA THR A 212 19.36 -10.54 -6.12
C THR A 212 18.51 -10.95 -4.91
N TYR A 213 17.48 -11.77 -5.16
CA TYR A 213 16.61 -12.28 -4.10
C TYR A 213 17.40 -13.02 -3.01
N GLY A 214 17.09 -12.77 -1.74
CA GLY A 214 17.78 -13.34 -0.59
C GLY A 214 19.13 -12.70 -0.23
N LEU A 215 19.63 -11.75 -1.02
CA LEU A 215 20.88 -11.04 -0.75
C LEU A 215 20.65 -9.53 -0.59
N ASP A 216 20.41 -8.83 -1.69
CA ASP A 216 20.39 -7.37 -1.75
C ASP A 216 19.20 -6.82 -2.55
N HIS A 217 18.15 -7.63 -2.69
CA HIS A 217 16.96 -7.31 -3.46
C HIS A 217 16.27 -6.02 -3.00
N ASN A 218 15.97 -5.14 -3.96
CA ASN A 218 15.19 -3.92 -3.75
C ASN A 218 13.83 -4.13 -4.38
N THR A 219 12.75 -3.74 -3.69
CA THR A 219 11.40 -3.72 -4.26
C THR A 219 10.67 -2.42 -3.96
N ILE A 220 9.81 -2.03 -4.89
CA ILE A 220 8.71 -1.09 -4.70
C ILE A 220 7.44 -1.84 -5.10
N GLU A 221 6.46 -1.89 -4.22
CA GLU A 221 5.20 -2.61 -4.41
C GLU A 221 4.04 -1.66 -4.16
N VAL A 222 3.04 -1.69 -5.04
CA VAL A 222 1.87 -0.80 -4.97
C VAL A 222 0.66 -1.57 -5.43
N GLY A 223 -0.42 -1.50 -4.66
CA GLY A 223 -1.60 -2.28 -4.98
C GLY A 223 -2.75 -2.05 -4.02
N TRP A 224 -3.74 -2.95 -4.08
CA TRP A 224 -4.77 -3.08 -3.05
C TRP A 224 -4.65 -4.44 -2.38
N GLN A 225 -5.05 -4.52 -1.11
CA GLN A 225 -5.03 -5.77 -0.35
C GLN A 225 -6.18 -5.87 0.65
N VAL A 226 -6.57 -7.09 0.96
CA VAL A 226 -7.39 -7.44 2.12
C VAL A 226 -6.48 -8.15 3.12
N TYR A 227 -6.23 -7.51 4.26
CA TYR A 227 -5.33 -8.04 5.29
C TYR A 227 -5.80 -7.75 6.71
N PRO A 228 -6.69 -8.59 7.28
CA PRO A 228 -7.27 -8.36 8.61
C PRO A 228 -6.25 -8.37 9.74
N GLY A 229 -5.16 -9.13 9.62
CA GLY A 229 -4.08 -9.10 10.60
C GLY A 229 -3.44 -7.72 10.74
N MET A 230 -3.29 -7.00 9.62
CA MET A 230 -2.75 -5.64 9.62
C MET A 230 -3.79 -4.60 10.02
N TYR A 231 -4.99 -4.66 9.44
CA TYR A 231 -5.96 -3.56 9.54
C TYR A 231 -7.10 -3.76 10.54
N GLY A 232 -7.32 -5.00 11.00
CA GLY A 232 -8.38 -5.33 11.95
C GLY A 232 -9.77 -5.45 11.32
N ASP A 233 -9.85 -5.35 9.99
CA ASP A 233 -11.07 -5.49 9.21
C ASP A 233 -10.82 -6.28 7.92
N SER A 234 -11.89 -6.56 7.19
CA SER A 234 -11.84 -7.23 5.88
C SER A 234 -12.11 -6.24 4.73
N ASN A 235 -11.75 -4.97 4.91
CA ASN A 235 -11.89 -3.98 3.85
C ASN A 235 -10.71 -4.09 2.87
N THR A 236 -11.00 -3.92 1.59
CA THR A 236 -9.96 -3.73 0.58
C THR A 236 -9.30 -2.38 0.78
N ARG A 237 -7.98 -2.34 0.97
CA ARG A 237 -7.22 -1.14 1.31
C ARG A 237 -6.08 -0.91 0.33
N LEU A 238 -5.86 0.35 -0.07
CA LEU A 238 -4.69 0.73 -0.86
C LEU A 238 -3.45 0.46 -0.01
N PHE A 239 -2.42 -0.14 -0.58
CA PHE A 239 -1.15 -0.33 0.12
C PHE A 239 0.05 0.02 -0.74
N ILE A 240 1.14 0.32 -0.03
CA ILE A 240 2.48 0.30 -0.59
C ILE A 240 3.39 -0.57 0.28
N TYR A 241 4.43 -1.10 -0.32
CA TYR A 241 5.57 -1.70 0.38
C TYR A 241 6.85 -1.34 -0.37
N TRP A 242 7.97 -1.30 0.34
CA TRP A 242 9.29 -1.21 -0.30
C TRP A 242 10.33 -1.90 0.58
N THR A 243 11.43 -2.36 0.01
CA THR A 243 12.63 -2.81 0.76
C THR A 243 13.87 -2.54 -0.06
N ARG A 244 15.03 -2.48 0.59
CA ARG A 244 16.35 -2.33 -0.06
C ARG A 244 17.33 -3.46 0.23
N ASP A 245 16.91 -4.47 0.99
CA ASP A 245 17.79 -5.50 1.54
C ASP A 245 17.11 -6.88 1.63
N ALA A 246 16.35 -7.24 0.60
CA ALA A 246 15.64 -8.51 0.50
C ALA A 246 14.75 -8.79 1.72
N TYR A 247 14.02 -7.76 2.17
CA TYR A 247 13.09 -7.83 3.29
C TYR A 247 13.74 -8.09 4.66
N ASN A 248 15.07 -8.07 4.75
CA ASN A 248 15.80 -8.48 5.94
C ASN A 248 15.61 -7.51 7.11
N THR A 249 16.12 -6.29 6.99
CA THR A 249 16.06 -5.27 8.04
C THR A 249 15.17 -4.09 7.65
N THR A 250 15.07 -3.81 6.35
CA THR A 250 14.33 -2.67 5.81
C THR A 250 13.00 -3.07 5.18
N GLY A 251 12.12 -2.09 5.13
CA GLY A 251 10.84 -2.20 4.47
C GLY A 251 9.69 -2.49 5.41
N CYS A 252 8.56 -1.87 5.09
CA CYS A 252 7.30 -2.13 5.73
C CYS A 252 6.14 -1.55 4.93
N TYR A 253 4.93 -1.98 5.31
CA TYR A 253 3.71 -1.54 4.69
C TYR A 253 3.40 -0.06 4.99
N ASN A 254 2.94 0.66 3.96
CA ASN A 254 2.41 2.02 4.08
C ASN A 254 3.42 2.97 4.73
N LEU A 255 2.97 3.77 5.69
CA LEU A 255 3.74 4.81 6.36
C LEU A 255 4.15 4.40 7.78
N VAL A 256 4.16 3.09 8.10
CA VAL A 256 4.48 2.61 9.45
C VAL A 256 5.99 2.63 9.74
N CYS A 257 6.82 2.89 8.73
CA CYS A 257 8.24 3.20 8.89
C CYS A 257 8.67 4.35 7.98
N PRO A 258 9.84 4.95 8.26
CA PRO A 258 10.44 5.97 7.41
C PRO A 258 10.73 5.46 5.99
N GLY A 259 10.89 6.36 5.01
CA GLY A 259 11.33 6.03 3.64
C GLY A 259 10.45 6.57 2.50
N PHE A 260 9.12 6.49 2.60
CA PHE A 260 8.22 7.05 1.56
C PHE A 260 7.80 8.47 1.93
N VAL A 261 8.15 9.45 1.10
CA VAL A 261 7.79 10.86 1.30
C VAL A 261 6.45 11.13 0.63
N GLN A 262 5.39 11.29 1.43
CA GLN A 262 4.09 11.70 0.95
C GLN A 262 4.08 13.22 0.69
N THR A 263 3.39 13.63 -0.38
CA THR A 263 3.32 15.03 -0.83
C THR A 263 1.89 15.53 -1.02
N ASN A 264 0.91 14.63 -0.97
CA ASN A 264 -0.49 14.93 -1.20
C ASN A 264 -1.33 14.54 0.03
N SER A 265 -2.39 15.31 0.26
CA SER A 265 -3.28 15.19 1.41
C SER A 265 -4.67 14.65 1.05
N GLN A 266 -4.83 14.04 -0.12
CA GLN A 266 -6.10 13.49 -0.61
C GLN A 266 -6.14 11.95 -0.58
N VAL A 267 -4.99 11.30 -0.45
CA VAL A 267 -4.86 9.84 -0.44
C VAL A 267 -4.29 9.40 0.91
N VAL A 268 -4.95 8.44 1.55
CA VAL A 268 -4.44 7.75 2.74
C VAL A 268 -3.93 6.38 2.32
N LEU A 269 -2.63 6.17 2.45
CA LEU A 269 -2.02 4.85 2.32
C LEU A 269 -2.44 3.95 3.49
N GLY A 270 -2.89 2.73 3.19
CA GLY A 270 -3.56 1.84 4.13
C GLY A 270 -5.05 2.15 4.32
N GLY A 271 -5.61 3.17 3.67
CA GLY A 271 -7.02 3.52 3.77
C GLY A 271 -7.92 2.64 2.87
N PRO A 272 -9.20 2.40 3.25
CA PRO A 272 -10.13 1.59 2.46
C PRO A 272 -10.40 2.17 1.08
N ILE A 273 -10.57 1.29 0.10
CA ILE A 273 -11.05 1.62 -1.25
C ILE A 273 -12.53 1.24 -1.33
N ALA A 274 -13.39 2.21 -1.64
CA ALA A 274 -14.82 1.97 -1.81
C ALA A 274 -15.43 2.92 -2.88
N PRO A 275 -16.38 2.43 -3.71
CA PRO A 275 -16.87 1.05 -3.79
C PRO A 275 -15.83 0.08 -4.41
N VAL A 276 -16.14 -1.23 -4.42
CA VAL A 276 -15.36 -2.28 -5.11
C VAL A 276 -16.18 -2.94 -6.22
N SER A 277 -15.54 -3.73 -7.08
CA SER A 277 -16.18 -4.44 -8.20
C SER A 277 -17.13 -5.54 -7.71
N THR A 278 -18.10 -5.88 -8.56
CA THR A 278 -19.11 -6.93 -8.29
C THR A 278 -19.21 -7.91 -9.45
N TYR A 279 -19.48 -9.19 -9.15
CA TYR A 279 -19.63 -10.25 -10.15
C TYR A 279 -20.79 -9.95 -11.11
N ASN A 280 -20.52 -10.00 -12.42
CA ASN A 280 -21.47 -9.62 -13.49
C ASN A 280 -22.06 -8.19 -13.33
N GLY A 281 -21.37 -7.30 -12.61
CA GLY A 281 -21.86 -5.97 -12.31
C GLY A 281 -20.83 -4.88 -12.57
N ASN A 282 -20.92 -3.82 -11.76
CA ASN A 282 -20.03 -2.67 -11.84
C ASN A 282 -18.58 -3.09 -11.60
N GLN A 283 -17.68 -2.61 -12.46
CA GLN A 283 -16.24 -2.79 -12.32
C GLN A 283 -15.64 -1.48 -11.85
N ILE A 284 -14.96 -1.53 -10.70
CA ILE A 284 -14.25 -0.39 -10.14
C ILE A 284 -12.78 -0.55 -10.47
N GLU A 285 -12.20 0.47 -11.09
CA GLU A 285 -10.82 0.48 -11.54
C GLU A 285 -10.04 1.60 -10.87
N ILE A 286 -8.76 1.32 -10.62
CA ILE A 286 -7.78 2.33 -10.21
C ILE A 286 -6.62 2.30 -11.19
N THR A 287 -6.04 3.45 -11.48
CA THR A 287 -4.82 3.55 -12.28
C THR A 287 -3.61 3.69 -11.37
N LEU A 288 -2.68 2.75 -11.44
CA LEU A 288 -1.44 2.79 -10.68
C LEU A 288 -0.28 3.10 -11.60
N ARG A 289 0.54 4.08 -11.19
CA ARG A 289 1.70 4.56 -11.94
C ARG A 289 2.86 4.73 -11.00
N VAL A 290 3.99 4.09 -11.31
CA VAL A 290 5.26 4.33 -10.65
C VAL A 290 6.27 4.75 -11.69
N ARG A 291 6.98 5.86 -11.45
CA ARG A 291 8.00 6.38 -12.38
C ARG A 291 9.20 6.94 -11.63
N LYS A 292 10.39 6.60 -12.11
CA LYS A 292 11.62 7.29 -11.74
C LYS A 292 11.67 8.66 -12.41
N ASP A 293 11.85 9.71 -11.63
CA ASP A 293 12.09 11.05 -12.14
C ASP A 293 13.50 11.10 -12.75
N PRO A 294 13.65 11.45 -14.05
CA PRO A 294 14.96 11.56 -14.68
C PRO A 294 15.83 12.67 -14.09
N ASN A 295 15.26 13.67 -13.42
CA ASN A 295 16.02 14.81 -12.89
C ASN A 295 16.59 14.52 -11.50
N THR A 296 15.76 14.00 -10.60
CA THR A 296 16.14 13.75 -9.20
C THR A 296 16.52 12.30 -8.92
N GLY A 297 16.04 11.38 -9.76
CA GLY A 297 16.19 9.95 -9.56
C GLY A 297 15.13 9.33 -8.63
N ASP A 298 14.25 10.12 -8.02
CA ASP A 298 13.26 9.63 -7.06
C ASP A 298 12.12 8.88 -7.75
N TRP A 299 11.58 7.84 -7.10
CA TRP A 299 10.50 7.02 -7.63
C TRP A 299 9.15 7.57 -7.17
N TRP A 300 8.40 8.17 -8.08
CA TRP A 300 7.09 8.75 -7.82
C TRP A 300 5.97 7.74 -7.96
N LEU A 301 5.07 7.73 -6.98
CA LEU A 301 3.78 7.05 -7.02
C LEU A 301 2.68 8.04 -7.43
N ILE A 302 1.95 7.69 -8.47
CA ILE A 302 0.73 8.35 -8.89
C ILE A 302 -0.43 7.35 -8.84
N TYR A 303 -1.44 7.67 -8.03
CA TYR A 303 -2.68 6.91 -7.88
C TYR A 303 -3.80 7.68 -8.59
N ASP A 304 -4.43 7.06 -9.58
CA ASP A 304 -5.23 7.75 -10.58
C ASP A 304 -4.46 8.94 -11.14
N ASN A 305 -4.92 10.18 -10.91
CA ASN A 305 -4.22 11.39 -11.33
C ASN A 305 -3.59 12.16 -10.15
N ILE A 306 -3.49 11.54 -8.98
CA ILE A 306 -2.98 12.15 -7.75
C ILE A 306 -1.54 11.68 -7.54
N ALA A 307 -0.60 12.63 -7.56
CA ALA A 307 0.78 12.38 -7.14
C ALA A 307 0.83 12.19 -5.61
N VAL A 308 0.82 10.94 -5.16
CA VAL A 308 0.73 10.61 -3.73
C VAL A 308 2.00 11.03 -3.02
N GLY A 309 3.15 10.68 -3.60
CA GLY A 309 4.46 10.89 -3.02
C GLY A 309 5.53 10.11 -3.77
N TYR A 310 6.69 9.94 -3.16
CA TYR A 310 7.81 9.26 -3.79
C TYR A 310 8.73 8.55 -2.79
N TRP A 311 9.45 7.55 -3.27
CA TRP A 311 10.60 6.97 -2.60
C TRP A 311 11.87 7.68 -3.07
N PRO A 312 12.61 8.37 -2.18
CA PRO A 312 13.86 9.01 -2.57
C PRO A 312 14.89 7.98 -3.06
N SER A 313 15.61 8.29 -4.13
CA SER A 313 16.62 7.40 -4.71
C SER A 313 17.70 7.00 -3.70
N ALA A 314 17.95 7.84 -2.69
CA ALA A 314 18.97 7.64 -1.65
C ALA A 314 18.70 6.43 -0.75
N ILE A 315 17.44 5.97 -0.62
CA ILE A 315 17.12 4.83 0.24
C ILE A 315 17.42 3.48 -0.45
N PHE A 316 17.66 3.48 -1.77
CA PHE A 316 17.87 2.24 -2.53
C PHE A 316 19.35 1.97 -2.82
N THR A 317 19.71 0.68 -2.93
CA THR A 317 21.04 0.25 -3.40
C THR A 317 21.05 0.00 -4.90
N HIS A 318 20.00 -0.63 -5.45
CA HIS A 318 19.87 -1.03 -6.85
C HIS A 318 18.81 -0.22 -7.60
N LEU A 319 17.63 -0.06 -7.02
CA LEU A 319 16.57 0.76 -7.62
C LEU A 319 16.97 2.24 -7.72
N LYS A 320 18.07 2.67 -7.09
CA LYS A 320 18.67 3.99 -7.33
C LYS A 320 19.00 4.22 -8.81
N SER A 321 19.27 3.15 -9.57
CA SER A 321 19.60 3.20 -11.00
C SER A 321 18.35 2.97 -11.86
N TYR A 322 17.79 1.77 -11.80
CA TYR A 322 16.62 1.33 -12.57
C TYR A 322 16.08 0.01 -12.01
N ALA A 323 14.87 -0.38 -12.40
CA ALA A 323 14.35 -1.72 -12.16
C ALA A 323 14.89 -2.69 -13.23
N THR A 324 15.17 -3.94 -12.84
CA THR A 324 15.53 -5.04 -13.75
C THR A 324 14.38 -6.01 -13.99
N SER A 325 13.32 -5.91 -13.18
CA SER A 325 12.08 -6.68 -13.33
C SER A 325 10.89 -5.79 -13.02
N VAL A 326 9.82 -5.97 -13.79
CA VAL A 326 8.50 -5.39 -13.54
C VAL A 326 7.48 -6.51 -13.59
N GLN A 327 6.65 -6.62 -12.55
CA GLN A 327 5.67 -7.69 -12.39
C GLN A 327 4.33 -7.11 -11.95
N TRP A 328 3.25 -7.79 -12.33
CA TRP A 328 1.87 -7.42 -12.02
C TRP A 328 1.05 -8.69 -11.75
N GLY A 329 0.24 -8.70 -10.70
CA GLY A 329 -0.60 -9.85 -10.42
C GLY A 329 -1.07 -9.94 -8.99
N GLY A 330 -1.51 -11.14 -8.62
CA GLY A 330 -2.01 -11.47 -7.29
C GLY A 330 -1.02 -12.27 -6.46
N GLU A 331 -1.12 -12.09 -5.15
CA GLU A 331 -0.40 -12.85 -4.13
C GLU A 331 -1.36 -13.12 -2.97
N ILE A 332 -1.30 -14.33 -2.42
CA ILE A 332 -1.96 -14.69 -1.18
C ILE A 332 -0.96 -15.31 -0.23
N VAL A 333 -1.31 -15.31 1.06
CA VAL A 333 -0.62 -16.13 2.05
C VAL A 333 -1.48 -17.32 2.44
N ASN A 334 -0.89 -18.51 2.38
CA ASN A 334 -1.44 -19.74 2.89
C ASN A 334 -0.76 -20.08 4.22
N THR A 335 -1.55 -20.13 5.29
CA THR A 335 -1.08 -20.49 6.64
C THR A 335 -1.27 -21.97 6.96
N LEU A 336 -1.89 -22.73 6.06
CA LEU A 336 -2.06 -24.17 6.21
C LEU A 336 -0.77 -24.87 5.81
N GLY A 337 -0.10 -25.49 6.80
CA GLY A 337 1.09 -26.30 6.56
C GLY A 337 0.79 -27.61 5.83
N SER A 338 1.85 -28.35 5.51
CA SER A 338 1.76 -29.73 4.97
C SER A 338 1.03 -29.85 3.63
N GLY A 339 1.11 -28.83 2.76
CA GLY A 339 0.58 -28.86 1.39
C GLY A 339 -0.93 -28.71 1.28
N GLN A 340 -1.63 -28.40 2.37
CA GLN A 340 -3.07 -28.10 2.36
C GLN A 340 -3.34 -26.74 1.71
N ARG A 341 -4.42 -26.65 0.92
CA ARG A 341 -4.78 -25.42 0.22
C ARG A 341 -5.73 -24.55 1.04
N THR A 342 -5.40 -23.27 1.12
CA THR A 342 -6.26 -22.29 1.79
C THR A 342 -7.53 -22.00 0.98
N THR A 343 -8.58 -21.57 1.67
CA THR A 343 -9.81 -21.03 1.07
C THR A 343 -9.72 -19.53 0.81
N THR A 344 -8.55 -18.91 1.01
CA THR A 344 -8.32 -17.51 0.67
C THR A 344 -8.42 -17.31 -0.83
N GLN A 345 -9.21 -16.33 -1.24
CA GLN A 345 -9.43 -16.02 -2.65
C GLN A 345 -8.32 -15.09 -3.16
N MET A 346 -7.89 -15.28 -4.41
CA MET A 346 -7.04 -14.32 -5.11
C MET A 346 -7.87 -13.47 -6.07
N GLY A 347 -7.64 -12.16 -6.08
CA GLY A 347 -8.37 -11.25 -6.96
C GLY A 347 -9.87 -11.22 -6.63
N SER A 348 -10.71 -11.65 -7.56
CA SER A 348 -12.16 -11.75 -7.41
C SER A 348 -12.62 -13.10 -6.84
N GLY A 349 -11.70 -14.03 -6.63
CA GLY A 349 -12.01 -15.43 -6.32
C GLY A 349 -12.41 -16.27 -7.54
N GLN A 350 -12.32 -15.72 -8.76
CA GLN A 350 -12.65 -16.41 -10.01
C GLN A 350 -11.40 -16.65 -10.85
N PHE A 351 -11.39 -17.76 -11.58
CA PHE A 351 -10.33 -18.07 -12.54
C PHE A 351 -10.34 -17.10 -13.73
N ALA A 352 -9.16 -16.88 -14.31
CA ALA A 352 -8.89 -16.00 -15.43
C ALA A 352 -9.84 -16.22 -16.62
N LYS A 353 -10.18 -17.49 -16.91
CA LYS A 353 -11.09 -17.86 -18.01
C LYS A 353 -12.49 -17.24 -17.91
N GLU A 354 -12.93 -16.83 -16.72
CA GLU A 354 -14.24 -16.19 -16.54
C GLU A 354 -14.28 -14.78 -17.15
N GLY A 355 -13.12 -14.13 -17.33
CA GLY A 355 -12.99 -12.89 -18.08
C GLY A 355 -13.64 -11.66 -17.43
N TYR A 356 -13.97 -10.69 -18.27
CA TYR A 356 -14.46 -9.38 -17.84
C TYR A 356 -15.75 -9.48 -17.01
N GLN A 357 -15.89 -8.59 -16.02
CA GLN A 357 -16.94 -8.55 -14.99
C GLN A 357 -16.92 -9.68 -13.95
N LYS A 358 -16.02 -10.66 -14.08
CA LYS A 358 -15.98 -11.82 -13.18
C LYS A 358 -14.59 -12.07 -12.59
N ALA A 359 -13.56 -12.11 -13.43
CA ALA A 359 -12.18 -12.28 -13.01
C ALA A 359 -11.53 -10.92 -12.65
N SER A 360 -10.49 -10.96 -11.82
CA SER A 360 -9.61 -9.80 -11.67
C SER A 360 -8.75 -9.64 -12.91
N TYR A 361 -8.36 -8.39 -13.20
CA TYR A 361 -7.55 -8.08 -14.36
C TYR A 361 -6.64 -6.89 -14.14
N PHE A 362 -5.58 -6.89 -14.93
CA PHE A 362 -4.78 -5.71 -15.24
C PHE A 362 -4.92 -5.42 -16.73
N ARG A 363 -5.09 -4.15 -17.09
CA ARG A 363 -5.16 -3.70 -18.48
C ARG A 363 -4.39 -2.40 -18.68
N ASN A 364 -4.11 -2.09 -19.94
CA ASN A 364 -3.26 -0.97 -20.34
C ASN A 364 -1.93 -1.01 -19.57
N VAL A 365 -1.38 -2.23 -19.44
CA VAL A 365 -0.11 -2.49 -18.78
C VAL A 365 1.00 -2.00 -19.70
N GLU A 366 1.82 -1.10 -19.18
CA GLU A 366 2.91 -0.47 -19.92
C GLU A 366 4.13 -0.31 -19.02
N VAL A 367 5.32 -0.27 -19.64
CA VAL A 367 6.61 -0.02 -18.98
C VAL A 367 7.26 1.23 -19.54
N ILE A 368 8.01 1.95 -18.70
CA ILE A 368 8.86 3.05 -19.16
C ILE A 368 10.22 2.45 -19.52
N ASN A 369 10.55 2.44 -20.81
CA ASN A 369 11.77 1.85 -21.32
C ASN A 369 13.00 2.78 -21.16
N THR A 370 14.17 2.32 -21.65
CA THR A 370 15.44 3.06 -21.61
C THR A 370 15.43 4.38 -22.38
N THR A 371 14.52 4.52 -23.36
CA THR A 371 14.33 5.76 -24.12
C THR A 371 13.33 6.72 -23.47
N SER A 372 12.89 6.44 -22.23
CA SER A 372 11.90 7.24 -21.48
C SER A 372 10.53 7.36 -22.16
N TYR A 373 10.15 6.35 -22.96
CA TYR A 373 8.80 6.26 -23.53
C TYR A 373 7.98 5.20 -22.81
N LEU A 374 6.67 5.44 -22.77
CA LEU A 374 5.71 4.44 -22.34
C LEU A 374 5.45 3.47 -23.49
N VAL A 375 5.69 2.18 -23.25
CA VAL A 375 5.55 1.12 -24.27
C VAL A 375 4.85 -0.11 -23.70
N PRO A 376 4.11 -0.88 -24.52
CA PRO A 376 3.62 -2.19 -24.12
C PRO A 376 4.79 -3.10 -23.72
N PRO A 377 4.62 -3.94 -22.68
CA PRO A 377 5.66 -4.88 -22.28
C PRO A 377 5.93 -5.89 -23.40
N GLN A 378 7.21 -6.25 -23.58
CA GLN A 378 7.66 -7.24 -24.56
C GLN A 378 8.17 -8.47 -23.83
N SER A 379 8.07 -9.65 -24.47
CA SER A 379 8.56 -10.92 -23.90
C SER A 379 7.99 -11.21 -22.50
N VAL A 380 6.68 -10.97 -22.33
CA VAL A 380 5.98 -11.22 -21.07
C VAL A 380 6.00 -12.70 -20.75
N TYR A 381 6.37 -13.04 -19.52
CA TYR A 381 6.20 -14.37 -18.95
C TYR A 381 5.11 -14.36 -17.89
N THR A 382 4.50 -15.52 -17.66
CA THR A 382 3.48 -15.71 -16.61
C THR A 382 3.91 -16.81 -15.66
N SER A 383 3.54 -16.70 -14.39
CA SER A 383 3.74 -17.75 -13.40
C SER A 383 2.54 -17.83 -12.46
N ALA A 384 2.15 -19.05 -12.12
CA ALA A 384 1.21 -19.33 -11.05
C ALA A 384 1.77 -20.46 -10.18
N THR A 385 1.84 -20.27 -8.86
CA THR A 385 2.42 -21.28 -7.94
C THR A 385 1.63 -22.59 -8.01
N TYR A 386 0.30 -22.49 -7.99
CA TYR A 386 -0.61 -23.61 -8.12
C TYR A 386 -1.74 -23.27 -9.12
N PRO A 387 -1.56 -23.58 -10.41
CA PRO A 387 -2.48 -23.18 -11.48
C PRO A 387 -3.93 -23.66 -11.29
N ASN A 388 -4.14 -24.78 -10.60
CA ASN A 388 -5.48 -25.28 -10.29
C ASN A 388 -6.18 -24.51 -9.15
N CYS A 389 -5.44 -23.71 -8.39
CA CYS A 389 -5.96 -22.91 -7.26
C CYS A 389 -6.17 -21.46 -7.70
N TYR A 390 -5.19 -20.94 -8.44
CA TYR A 390 -5.17 -19.61 -9.03
C TYR A 390 -4.49 -19.67 -10.39
N ASP A 391 -5.10 -19.11 -11.42
CA ASP A 391 -4.55 -19.09 -12.78
C ASP A 391 -4.38 -17.66 -13.30
N ILE A 392 -3.76 -17.57 -14.48
CA ILE A 392 -3.53 -16.33 -15.20
C ILE A 392 -3.60 -16.59 -16.70
N GLN A 393 -4.23 -15.68 -17.43
CA GLN A 393 -4.32 -15.71 -18.90
C GLN A 393 -4.09 -14.33 -19.47
N THR A 394 -3.08 -14.20 -20.33
CA THR A 394 -2.70 -12.94 -20.98
C THR A 394 -3.36 -12.80 -22.35
N SER A 395 -3.55 -11.56 -22.79
CA SER A 395 -4.00 -11.25 -24.15
C SER A 395 -3.57 -9.84 -24.54
N SER A 396 -3.59 -9.60 -25.85
CA SER A 396 -3.41 -8.29 -26.48
C SER A 396 -4.36 -8.10 -27.68
N SER A 397 -5.41 -8.91 -27.74
CA SER A 397 -6.33 -8.95 -28.88
C SER A 397 -7.29 -7.77 -28.95
N ASP A 398 -7.53 -7.08 -27.84
CA ASP A 398 -8.39 -5.90 -27.76
C ASP A 398 -7.53 -4.63 -27.63
N PRO A 399 -7.43 -3.80 -28.69
CA PRO A 399 -6.64 -2.57 -28.66
C PRO A 399 -7.09 -1.59 -27.56
N SER A 400 -8.37 -1.60 -27.18
CA SER A 400 -8.89 -0.72 -26.12
C SER A 400 -8.38 -1.09 -24.72
N TRP A 401 -7.89 -2.33 -24.55
CA TRP A 401 -7.28 -2.84 -23.34
C TRP A 401 -5.75 -2.85 -23.37
N GLY A 402 -5.12 -2.62 -24.52
CA GLY A 402 -3.67 -2.74 -24.69
C GLY A 402 -3.18 -4.16 -24.37
N PHE A 403 -2.00 -4.28 -23.73
CA PHE A 403 -1.65 -5.55 -23.06
C PHE A 403 -2.46 -5.69 -21.77
N TYR A 404 -3.11 -6.84 -21.61
CA TYR A 404 -3.92 -7.15 -20.45
C TYR A 404 -3.86 -8.62 -20.07
N PHE A 405 -4.30 -8.92 -18.86
CA PHE A 405 -4.47 -10.29 -18.41
C PHE A 405 -5.57 -10.40 -17.37
N PHE A 406 -6.22 -11.55 -17.34
CA PHE A 406 -7.09 -11.97 -16.25
C PHE A 406 -6.32 -12.89 -15.32
N TYR A 407 -6.63 -12.83 -14.02
CA TYR A 407 -6.02 -13.70 -13.02
C TYR A 407 -6.95 -13.88 -11.82
N GLY A 408 -6.65 -14.89 -11.02
CA GLY A 408 -7.31 -15.12 -9.73
C GLY A 408 -7.72 -16.57 -9.56
N GLY A 409 -8.52 -16.81 -8.53
CA GLY A 409 -9.06 -18.13 -8.26
C GLY A 409 -9.58 -18.26 -6.83
N PRO A 410 -10.38 -19.30 -6.56
CA PRO A 410 -11.06 -19.47 -5.28
C PRO A 410 -10.15 -20.00 -4.17
N GLY A 411 -8.90 -20.35 -4.48
CA GLY A 411 -8.06 -21.16 -3.63
C GLY A 411 -8.51 -22.62 -3.67
N ARG A 412 -8.74 -23.22 -2.50
CA ARG A 412 -9.13 -24.62 -2.36
C ARG A 412 -10.43 -24.95 -3.12
N ASN A 413 -10.36 -25.96 -3.99
CA ASN A 413 -11.45 -26.45 -4.82
C ASN A 413 -11.22 -27.93 -5.23
N PRO A 414 -12.15 -28.63 -5.91
CA PRO A 414 -11.94 -30.05 -6.25
C PRO A 414 -10.69 -30.37 -7.08
N GLN A 415 -10.19 -29.43 -7.90
CA GLN A 415 -8.93 -29.57 -8.66
C GLN A 415 -7.70 -29.08 -7.89
N CYS A 416 -7.90 -28.49 -6.71
CA CYS A 416 -6.90 -27.95 -5.79
C CYS A 416 -7.34 -28.25 -4.34
N PRO A 417 -7.26 -29.51 -3.87
CA PRO A 417 -7.89 -29.96 -2.63
C PRO A 417 -7.25 -29.43 -1.33
#